data_AF-E5Y251-F1
#
_entry.id   AF-E5Y251-F1
#
_cell.length_a   1.000
_cell.length_b   1.000
_cell.length_c   1.000
_cell.angle_alpha   90.00
_cell.angle_beta   90.00
_cell.angle_gamma   90.00
#
_symmetry.space_group_name_H-M   'P 1'
#
loop_
_entity.id
_entity.type
_entity.pdbx_description
1 polymer ?
#
loop_
_entity_poly.entity_id
_entity_poly.type
_entity_poly.pdbx_seq_one_letter_code
_entity_poly.pdbx_strand_id
1 'polypeptide(L)'
;MSASLYASVGRTARQLINKFGKRMLYRQKKDGQVYNDQTMRYEPSIKDTPFKGIRKNAKIEENPELPIQLGDCIILAAASDLPVPAVPDQIIMDGETWSVVDSAPVAPGDTALVHNILIRRG
;
A
#
# COMPACT_ATOMS: atom_id res chain seq x y z
N MET A 1 -17.75 -5.82 23.15
CA MET A 1 -18.60 -5.13 22.15
C MET A 1 -17.83 -4.26 21.15
N SER A 2 -16.50 -4.16 21.19
CA SER A 2 -15.71 -3.27 20.30
C SER A 2 -15.32 -3.86 18.94
N ALA A 3 -15.01 -5.17 18.87
CA ALA A 3 -14.51 -5.80 17.64
C ALA A 3 -15.50 -5.76 16.45
N SER A 4 -16.81 -5.85 16.72
CA SER A 4 -17.85 -5.80 15.67
C SER A 4 -17.98 -4.41 15.04
N LEU A 5 -17.73 -3.35 15.81
CA LEU A 5 -17.81 -1.97 15.34
C LEU A 5 -16.65 -1.65 14.40
N TYR A 6 -15.41 -1.94 14.79
CA TYR A 6 -14.23 -1.69 13.94
C TYR A 6 -14.28 -2.49 12.64
N ALA A 7 -14.75 -3.74 12.69
CA ALA A 7 -14.99 -4.54 11.49
C ALA A 7 -16.02 -3.87 10.55
N SER A 8 -17.07 -3.25 11.11
CA SER A 8 -18.05 -2.52 10.31
C SER A 8 -17.47 -1.26 9.67
N VAL A 9 -16.69 -0.48 10.42
CA VAL A 9 -16.02 0.72 9.89
C VAL A 9 -15.02 0.36 8.81
N GLY A 10 -14.24 -0.71 9.00
CA GLY A 10 -13.30 -1.21 7.99
C GLY A 10 -13.99 -1.62 6.68
N ARG A 11 -15.16 -2.28 6.77
CA ARG A 11 -15.98 -2.57 5.58
C ARG A 11 -16.45 -1.30 4.87
N THR A 12 -16.91 -0.29 5.61
CA THR A 12 -17.32 0.99 5.03
C THR A 12 -16.14 1.69 4.36
N ALA A 13 -14.98 1.74 5.00
CA ALA A 13 -13.76 2.31 4.42
C ALA A 13 -13.38 1.60 3.11
N ARG A 14 -13.39 0.26 3.11
CA ARG A 14 -13.17 -0.55 1.91
C ARG A 14 -14.17 -0.25 0.80
N GLN A 15 -15.45 -0.12 1.12
CA GLN A 15 -16.49 0.22 0.14
C GLN A 15 -16.26 1.60 -0.50
N LEU A 16 -15.91 2.61 0.31
CA LEU A 16 -15.61 3.96 -0.18
C LEU A 16 -14.36 3.97 -1.06
N ILE A 17 -13.28 3.31 -0.63
CA ILE A 17 -12.06 3.16 -1.43
C ILE A 17 -12.35 2.40 -2.72
N ASN A 18 -13.18 1.36 -2.69
CA ASN A 18 -13.54 0.64 -3.91
C ASN A 18 -14.41 1.44 -4.87
N LYS A 19 -15.21 2.37 -4.35
CA LYS A 19 -16.09 3.24 -5.15
C LYS A 19 -15.31 4.38 -5.80
N PHE A 20 -14.44 5.04 -5.05
CA PHE A 20 -13.76 6.27 -5.49
C PHE A 20 -12.28 6.10 -5.81
N GLY A 21 -11.68 5.00 -5.38
CA GLY A 21 -10.28 4.68 -5.60
C GLY A 21 -10.00 4.18 -7.01
N LYS A 22 -8.75 4.35 -7.40
CA LYS A 22 -8.18 3.94 -8.67
C LYS A 22 -7.59 2.54 -8.55
N ARG A 23 -7.65 1.75 -9.64
CA ARG A 23 -7.00 0.43 -9.70
C ARG A 23 -5.49 0.60 -9.71
N MET A 24 -4.82 -0.18 -8.87
CA MET A 24 -3.37 -0.20 -8.70
C MET A 24 -2.91 -1.65 -8.53
N LEU A 25 -1.60 -1.89 -8.71
CA LEU A 25 -0.97 -3.17 -8.36
C LEU A 25 0.02 -2.92 -7.24
N TYR A 26 -0.11 -3.68 -6.16
CA TYR A 26 0.89 -3.74 -5.11
C TYR A 26 1.83 -4.91 -5.40
N ARG A 27 3.10 -4.58 -5.61
CA ARG A 27 4.16 -5.51 -5.96
C ARG A 27 5.02 -5.76 -4.74
N GLN A 28 4.88 -6.95 -4.17
CA GLN A 28 5.71 -7.41 -3.08
C GLN A 28 7.02 -7.95 -3.62
N LYS A 29 8.14 -7.44 -3.10
CA LYS A 29 9.46 -8.01 -3.32
C LYS A 29 9.81 -8.82 -2.08
N LYS A 30 9.66 -10.14 -2.17
CA LYS A 30 10.02 -11.01 -1.05
C LYS A 30 11.53 -11.17 -1.00
N ASP A 31 12.06 -11.30 0.21
CA ASP A 31 13.45 -11.68 0.42
C ASP A 31 13.69 -13.08 -0.15
N GLY A 32 14.79 -13.19 -0.90
CA GLY A 32 15.19 -14.42 -1.58
C GLY A 32 14.96 -14.38 -3.09
N GLN A 33 15.49 -15.42 -3.73
CA GLN A 33 15.38 -15.61 -5.17
C GLN A 33 14.79 -16.99 -5.45
N VAL A 34 13.93 -17.07 -6.46
CA VAL A 34 13.40 -18.34 -6.96
C VAL A 34 14.18 -18.68 -8.22
N TYR A 35 14.61 -19.94 -8.33
CA TYR A 35 15.22 -20.42 -9.56
C TYR A 35 14.17 -20.44 -10.67
N ASN A 36 14.43 -19.71 -11.75
CA ASN A 36 13.64 -19.71 -12.95
C ASN A 36 14.31 -20.64 -13.98
N ASP A 37 13.62 -21.72 -14.35
CA ASP A 37 14.11 -22.75 -15.27
C ASP A 37 14.16 -22.26 -16.74
N GLN A 38 13.34 -21.26 -17.10
CA GLN A 38 13.33 -20.66 -18.44
C GLN A 38 14.52 -19.73 -18.67
N THR A 39 14.89 -18.94 -17.66
CA THR A 39 16.02 -18.00 -17.75
C THR A 39 17.32 -18.59 -17.19
N MET A 40 17.25 -19.77 -16.57
CA MET A 40 18.34 -20.46 -15.88
C MET A 40 19.03 -19.58 -14.81
N ARG A 41 18.27 -18.69 -14.16
CA ARG A 41 18.78 -17.71 -13.20
C ARG A 41 17.91 -17.68 -11.95
N TYR A 42 18.52 -17.26 -10.85
CA TYR A 42 17.81 -16.91 -9.63
C TYR A 42 17.24 -15.51 -9.78
N GLU A 43 15.91 -15.40 -9.73
CA GLU A 43 15.19 -14.14 -9.91
C GLU A 43 14.47 -13.73 -8.62
N PRO A 44 14.32 -12.42 -8.34
CA PRO A 44 13.57 -11.96 -7.17
C PRO A 44 12.16 -12.54 -7.15
N SER A 45 11.73 -13.03 -5.98
CA SER A 45 10.36 -13.48 -5.82
C SER A 45 9.41 -12.28 -5.78
N ILE A 46 8.63 -12.13 -6.84
CA ILE A 46 7.67 -11.04 -7.00
C ILE A 46 6.25 -11.59 -6.84
N LYS A 47 5.43 -10.89 -6.05
CA LYS A 47 3.99 -11.15 -5.98
C LYS A 47 3.21 -9.86 -6.21
N ASP A 48 2.43 -9.83 -7.29
CA ASP A 48 1.54 -8.71 -7.60
C ASP A 48 0.13 -8.97 -7.04
N THR A 49 -0.40 -8.00 -6.30
CA THR A 49 -1.75 -8.03 -5.73
C THR A 49 -2.54 -6.82 -6.25
N PRO A 50 -3.63 -7.03 -7.03
CA PRO A 50 -4.47 -5.93 -7.48
C PRO A 50 -5.30 -5.38 -6.32
N PHE A 51 -5.39 -4.06 -6.22
CA PHE A 51 -6.22 -3.38 -5.23
C PHE A 51 -6.75 -2.06 -5.79
N LYS A 52 -7.62 -1.40 -5.02
CA LYS A 52 -8.01 0.00 -5.27
C LYS A 52 -7.47 0.90 -4.17
N GLY A 53 -6.95 2.06 -4.54
CA GLY A 53 -6.43 3.04 -3.61
C GLY A 53 -6.78 4.47 -4.02
N ILE A 54 -6.79 5.38 -3.06
CA ILE A 54 -6.96 6.82 -3.32
C ILE A 54 -5.58 7.47 -3.21
N ARG A 55 -5.16 8.15 -4.28
CA ARG A 55 -3.92 8.94 -4.28
C ARG A 55 -4.21 10.35 -3.76
N LYS A 56 -3.43 10.80 -2.78
CA LYS A 56 -3.32 12.20 -2.38
C LYS A 56 -1.87 12.65 -2.45
N ASN A 57 -1.64 13.95 -2.61
CA ASN A 57 -0.30 14.52 -2.50
C ASN A 57 0.16 14.41 -1.04
N ALA A 58 1.42 14.06 -0.81
CA ALA A 58 1.97 14.07 0.54
C ALA A 58 2.13 15.53 0.99
N LYS A 59 1.65 15.83 2.20
CA LYS A 59 1.82 17.13 2.85
C LYS A 59 2.46 16.92 4.21
N ILE A 60 3.52 17.68 4.48
CA ILE A 60 4.24 17.64 5.76
C ILE A 60 3.30 18.01 6.92
N GLU A 61 2.41 19.00 6.73
CA GLU A 61 1.43 19.42 7.73
C GLU A 61 0.51 18.27 8.21
N GLU A 62 0.18 17.34 7.31
CA GLU A 62 -0.69 16.20 7.62
C GLU A 62 0.09 15.01 8.19
N ASN A 63 1.42 14.96 8.00
CA ASN A 63 2.26 13.82 8.38
C ASN A 63 3.67 14.30 8.78
N PRO A 64 3.80 15.01 9.92
CA PRO A 64 5.06 15.63 10.31
C PRO A 64 6.18 14.62 10.58
N GLU A 65 5.81 13.37 10.91
CA GLU A 65 6.74 12.29 11.24
C GLU A 65 7.29 11.55 10.00
N LEU A 66 6.74 11.79 8.81
CA LEU A 66 7.13 11.09 7.58
C LEU A 66 8.25 11.85 6.84
N PRO A 67 9.24 11.16 6.24
CA PRO A 67 10.33 11.77 5.48
C PRO A 67 9.86 12.22 4.07
N ILE A 68 8.86 13.10 4.02
CA ILE A 68 8.21 13.58 2.80
C ILE A 68 9.19 14.44 2.00
N GLN A 69 9.30 14.12 0.71
CA GLN A 69 10.03 14.90 -0.29
C GLN A 69 9.06 15.47 -1.33
N LEU A 70 9.54 16.47 -2.07
CA LEU A 70 8.76 17.07 -3.16
C LEU A 70 8.42 15.99 -4.20
N GLY A 71 7.13 15.83 -4.49
CA GLY A 71 6.63 14.83 -5.45
C GLY A 71 6.18 13.51 -4.81
N ASP A 72 6.37 13.34 -3.50
CA ASP A 72 5.82 12.18 -2.80
C ASP A 72 4.29 12.19 -2.79
N CYS A 73 3.72 11.00 -2.84
CA CYS A 73 2.28 10.79 -2.77
C CYS A 73 1.96 9.86 -1.60
N ILE A 74 0.73 9.97 -1.08
CA ILE A 74 0.17 9.00 -0.15
C ILE A 74 -0.93 8.23 -0.86
N ILE A 75 -0.87 6.90 -0.75
CA ILE A 75 -1.97 6.02 -1.14
C ILE A 75 -2.73 5.61 0.11
N LEU A 76 -4.04 5.87 0.11
CA LEU A 76 -4.99 5.31 1.04
C LEU A 76 -5.49 3.98 0.49
N ALA A 77 -5.17 2.88 1.16
CA ALA A 77 -5.62 1.53 0.79
C ALA A 77 -6.41 0.90 1.94
N ALA A 78 -7.39 0.05 1.64
CA ALA A 78 -8.09 -0.69 2.69
C ALA A 78 -7.15 -1.75 3.27
N ALA A 79 -7.04 -1.82 4.60
CA ALA A 79 -6.13 -2.75 5.26
C ALA A 79 -6.53 -4.23 5.06
N SER A 80 -7.78 -4.49 4.68
CA SER A 80 -8.25 -5.83 4.33
C SER A 80 -7.80 -6.32 2.95
N ASP A 81 -7.37 -5.40 2.06
CA ASP A 81 -7.02 -5.74 0.68
C ASP A 81 -5.53 -6.08 0.53
N LEU A 82 -4.68 -5.57 1.43
CA LEU A 82 -3.23 -5.71 1.37
C LEU A 82 -2.64 -5.96 2.78
N PRO A 83 -1.56 -6.75 2.90
CA PRO A 83 -0.73 -6.70 4.10
C PRO A 83 -0.15 -5.28 4.28
N VAL A 84 0.41 -4.98 5.46
CA VAL A 84 1.09 -3.69 5.71
C VAL A 84 2.22 -3.52 4.68
N PRO A 85 2.16 -2.52 3.78
CA PRO A 85 3.19 -2.32 2.77
C PRO A 85 4.51 -1.87 3.38
N ALA A 86 5.64 -2.37 2.88
CA ALA A 86 6.94 -2.06 3.44
C ALA A 86 7.98 -1.86 2.33
N VAL A 87 9.12 -1.26 2.68
CA VAL A 87 10.30 -1.26 1.80
C VAL A 87 10.79 -2.71 1.66
N PRO A 88 11.16 -3.21 0.45
CA PRO A 88 11.33 -2.49 -0.83
C PRO A 88 10.16 -2.68 -1.83
N ASP A 89 8.94 -2.83 -1.35
CA ASP A 89 7.77 -3.05 -2.19
C ASP A 89 7.47 -1.85 -3.10
N GLN A 90 6.62 -2.09 -4.10
CA GLN A 90 6.26 -1.10 -5.11
C GLN A 90 4.75 -1.03 -5.31
N ILE A 91 4.28 0.14 -5.75
CA ILE A 91 2.93 0.34 -6.25
C ILE A 91 3.03 0.76 -7.71
N ILE A 92 2.32 0.03 -8.57
CA ILE A 92 2.22 0.34 -10.00
C ILE A 92 0.85 0.96 -10.25
N MET A 93 0.86 2.15 -10.83
CA MET A 93 -0.32 2.96 -11.10
C MET A 93 -0.06 3.73 -12.39
N ASP A 94 -1.01 3.70 -13.33
CA ASP A 94 -0.89 4.39 -14.63
C ASP A 94 0.33 3.99 -15.45
N GLY A 95 0.80 2.75 -15.30
CA GLY A 95 2.03 2.27 -15.95
C GLY A 95 3.31 2.81 -15.30
N GLU A 96 3.21 3.67 -14.29
CA GLU A 96 4.35 4.17 -13.52
C GLU A 96 4.60 3.30 -12.30
N THR A 97 5.88 3.08 -11.98
CA THR A 97 6.31 2.34 -10.78
C THR A 97 6.70 3.33 -9.69
N TRP A 98 6.10 3.16 -8.52
CA TRP A 98 6.35 3.97 -7.34
C TRP A 98 6.90 3.07 -6.23
N SER A 99 7.99 3.49 -5.59
CA SER A 99 8.57 2.78 -4.47
C SER A 99 7.82 3.12 -3.18
N VAL A 100 7.51 2.12 -2.36
CA VAL A 100 7.07 2.36 -0.98
C VAL A 100 8.25 2.93 -0.21
N VAL A 101 8.02 4.07 0.46
CA VAL A 101 9.01 4.72 1.33
C VAL A 101 8.71 4.38 2.79
N ASP A 102 7.44 4.46 3.17
CA ASP A 102 6.98 4.15 4.51
C ASP A 102 5.47 3.81 4.47
N SER A 103 4.96 3.13 5.49
CA SER A 103 3.52 2.99 5.66
C SER A 103 3.10 2.92 7.13
N ALA A 104 1.93 3.47 7.41
CA ALA A 104 1.33 3.42 8.73
C ALA A 104 -0.15 3.00 8.63
N PRO A 105 -0.60 2.03 9.44
CA PRO A 105 -2.01 1.72 9.52
C PRO A 105 -2.74 2.78 10.35
N VAL A 106 -3.95 3.14 9.92
CA VAL A 106 -4.92 3.82 10.78
C VAL A 106 -5.69 2.73 11.53
N ALA A 107 -5.30 2.49 12.78
CA ALA A 107 -5.74 1.35 13.57
C ALA A 107 -6.36 1.74 14.93
N PRO A 108 -7.62 2.18 14.98
CA PRO A 108 -8.33 2.37 16.24
C PRO A 108 -8.52 1.03 16.97
N GLY A 109 -8.13 0.95 18.25
CA GLY A 109 -8.27 -0.28 19.05
C GLY A 109 -7.57 -1.48 18.42
N ASP A 110 -6.36 -1.27 17.91
CA ASP A 110 -5.48 -2.27 17.27
C ASP A 110 -6.04 -2.93 15.99
N THR A 111 -7.18 -2.45 15.49
CA THR A 111 -7.78 -2.96 14.25
C THR A 111 -7.41 -2.04 13.09
N ALA A 112 -6.47 -2.45 12.25
CA ALA A 112 -6.11 -1.72 11.05
C ALA A 112 -7.31 -1.61 10.09
N LEU A 113 -7.72 -0.38 9.75
CA LEU A 113 -8.83 -0.12 8.85
C LEU A 113 -8.34 0.27 7.45
N VAL A 114 -7.35 1.15 7.40
CA VAL A 114 -6.69 1.60 6.17
C VAL A 114 -5.19 1.72 6.38
N HIS A 115 -4.44 1.62 5.29
CA HIS A 115 -3.01 1.93 5.25
C HIS A 115 -2.81 3.30 4.62
N ASN A 116 -2.02 4.15 5.28
CA ASN A 116 -1.41 5.34 4.69
C ASN A 116 -0.04 4.94 4.16
N ILE A 117 0.12 4.90 2.85
CA ILE A 117 1.35 4.41 2.22
C ILE A 117 2.04 5.59 1.56
N LEU A 118 3.19 6.01 2.09
CA LEU A 118 4.04 7.00 1.46
C LEU A 118 4.77 6.34 0.30
N ILE A 119 4.60 6.89 -0.89
CA ILE A 119 5.26 6.44 -2.10
C ILE A 119 6.05 7.55 -2.77
N ARG A 120 7.14 7.15 -3.41
CA ARG A 120 8.02 8.04 -4.17
C ARG A 120 8.24 7.49 -5.56
N ARG A 121 8.27 8.38 -6.54
CA ARG A 121 8.62 8.02 -7.91
C ARG A 121 10.07 7.52 -7.94
N GLY A 122 10.26 6.30 -8.41
CA GLY A 122 11.59 5.73 -8.65
C GLY A 122 12.26 6.32 -9.87
#